data_AF-A0A958GDD3-F1
#
_entry.id   AF-A0A958GDD3-F1
#
_cell.length_a   1.000
_cell.length_b   1.000
_cell.length_c   1.000
_cell.angle_alpha   90.00
_cell.angle_beta   90.00
_cell.angle_gamma   90.00
#
_symmetry.space_group_name_H-M   'P 1'
#
loop_
_entity.id
_entity.type
_entity.pdbx_description
1 polymer ?
#
loop_
_entity_poly.entity_id
_entity_poly.type
_entity_poly.pdbx_seq_one_letter_code
_entity_poly.pdbx_strand_id
1 'polypeptide(L)' 'YAIWHHEHHFREVEGGVEAEDIIHYKLPFWIFGDIARALFVKRDLEGIFIYREEYLAKMFK' A
#
# COMPACT_ATOMS: atom_id res chain seq x y z
N TYR A 1 -5.43 11.08 7.44
CA TYR A 1 -5.69 11.36 6.01
C TYR A 1 -7.08 11.97 5.88
N ALA A 2 -7.30 12.86 4.89
CA ALA A 2 -8.64 13.38 4.62
C ALA A 2 -9.53 12.30 3.95
N ILE A 3 -8.91 11.42 3.18
CA ILE A 3 -9.50 10.20 2.60
C ILE A 3 -8.42 9.12 2.64
N TRP A 4 -8.80 7.91 3.05
CA TRP A 4 -7.98 6.71 2.94
C TRP A 4 -8.90 5.55 2.57
N HIS A 5 -8.73 5.00 1.37
CA HIS A 5 -9.46 3.86 0.86
C HIS A 5 -8.45 2.81 0.43
N HIS A 6 -8.50 1.66 1.08
CA HIS A 6 -7.60 0.55 0.83
C HIS A 6 -8.43 -0.62 0.33
N GLU A 7 -8.08 -1.11 -0.86
CA GLU A 7 -8.73 -2.22 -1.52
C GLU A 7 -7.79 -3.40 -1.56
N HIS A 8 -8.35 -4.58 -1.30
CA HIS A 8 -7.65 -5.85 -1.36
C HIS A 8 -8.31 -6.71 -2.44
N HIS A 9 -7.55 -7.03 -3.47
CA HIS A 9 -7.98 -7.88 -4.57
C HIS A 9 -7.19 -9.18 -4.52
N PHE A 10 -7.89 -10.30 -4.49
CA PHE A 10 -7.28 -11.63 -4.47
C PHE A 10 -7.79 -12.44 -5.65
N ARG A 11 -6.86 -13.04 -6.39
CA ARG A 11 -7.16 -13.82 -7.58
C ARG A 11 -6.43 -15.15 -7.51
N GLU A 12 -7.14 -16.24 -7.78
CA GLU A 12 -6.54 -17.56 -7.94
C GLU A 12 -5.70 -17.59 -9.22
N VAL A 13 -4.48 -18.10 -9.11
CA VAL A 13 -3.55 -18.32 -10.22
C VAL A 13 -2.99 -19.73 -10.13
N GLU A 14 -2.41 -20.23 -11.23
CA GLU A 14 -1.78 -21.55 -11.20
C GLU A 14 -0.67 -21.58 -10.14
N GLY A 15 -0.82 -22.46 -9.15
CA GLY A 15 0.15 -22.62 -8.07
C GLY A 15 -0.01 -21.65 -6.88
N GLY A 16 -1.07 -20.84 -6.80
CA GLY A 16 -1.31 -20.01 -5.62
C GLY A 16 -2.40 -18.94 -5.77
N VAL A 17 -2.25 -17.87 -4.99
CA VAL A 17 -3.14 -16.70 -5.02
C VAL A 17 -2.29 -15.46 -5.27
N GLU A 18 -2.65 -14.68 -6.27
CA GLU A 18 -2.14 -13.34 -6.50
C GLU A 18 -2.90 -12.37 -5.59
N ALA A 19 -2.17 -11.56 -4.83
CA ALA A 19 -2.72 -10.52 -3.96
C ALA A 19 -2.30 -9.14 -4.50
N GLU A 20 -3.29 -8.32 -4.83
CA GLU A 20 -3.11 -6.93 -5.26
C GLU A 20 -3.75 -6.00 -4.24
N ASP A 21 -2.99 -5.01 -3.80
CA ASP A 21 -3.39 -4.04 -2.79
C ASP A 21 -3.36 -2.62 -3.39
N ILE A 22 -4.51 -1.94 -3.43
CA ILE A 22 -4.63 -0.60 -4.02
C ILE A 22 -4.98 0.40 -2.92
N ILE A 23 -4.14 1.44 -2.75
CA ILE A 23 -4.34 2.46 -1.72
C ILE A 23 -4.60 3.82 -2.38
N HIS A 24 -5.81 4.33 -2.19
CA HIS A 24 -6.20 5.70 -2.53
C HIS A 24 -6.17 6.57 -1.27
N TYR A 25 -5.39 7.64 -1.28
CA TYR A 25 -5.31 8.55 -0.15
C TYR A 25 -5.33 10.02 -0.56
N LYS A 26 -5.82 10.88 0.34
CA LYS A 26 -5.79 12.33 0.19
C LYS A 26 -5.18 12.98 1.44
N LEU A 27 -4.12 13.77 1.24
CA LEU A 27 -3.51 14.54 2.32
C LEU A 27 -4.32 15.82 2.59
N PRO A 28 -4.52 16.21 3.87
CA PRO A 28 -5.01 17.54 4.20
C PRO A 28 -3.90 18.59 4.03
N PHE A 29 -4.29 19.84 3.69
CA PHE A 29 -3.45 21.06 3.57
C PHE A 29 -2.65 21.26 2.26
N TRP A 30 -3.31 21.83 1.25
CA TRP A 30 -2.93 21.98 -0.16
C TRP A 30 -1.70 22.82 -0.61
N ILE A 31 -0.88 23.44 0.27
CA ILE A 31 0.26 24.28 -0.22
C ILE A 31 1.57 24.12 0.56
N PHE A 32 1.56 24.07 1.88
CA PHE A 32 2.80 24.33 2.65
C PHE A 32 3.67 23.09 2.92
N GLY A 33 3.30 21.89 2.45
CA GLY A 33 4.08 20.67 2.68
C GLY A 33 3.74 19.47 1.80
N ASP A 34 3.14 19.69 0.63
CA ASP A 34 2.58 18.63 -0.21
C ASP A 34 3.63 17.79 -0.93
N ILE A 35 4.76 18.38 -1.34
CA ILE A 35 5.82 17.63 -2.03
C ILE A 35 6.71 16.89 -1.01
N ALA A 36 7.07 17.56 0.10
CA ALA A 36 7.90 16.96 1.13
C ALA A 36 7.19 15.79 1.83
N ARG A 37 5.91 15.92 2.19
CA ARG A 37 5.13 14.81 2.77
C ARG A 37 4.82 13.70 1.78
N ALA A 38 4.56 13.99 0.50
CA ALA A 38 4.29 12.94 -0.47
C ALA A 38 5.46 11.95 -0.62
N LEU A 39 6.70 12.43 -0.54
CA LEU A 39 7.88 11.55 -0.54
C LEU A 39 7.95 10.65 0.70
N PHE A 40 7.65 11.18 1.89
CA PHE A 40 7.60 10.36 3.11
C PHE A 40 6.46 9.35 3.06
N VAL A 41 5.26 9.76 2.66
CA VAL A 41 4.08 8.88 2.54
C VAL A 41 4.34 7.78 1.51
N LYS A 42 5.00 8.09 0.39
CA LYS A 42 5.38 7.07 -0.58
C LYS A 42 6.32 6.02 0.04
N ARG A 43 7.34 6.44 0.79
CA ARG A 43 8.27 5.52 1.46
C ARG A 43 7.58 4.66 2.52
N ASP A 44 6.65 5.24 3.27
CA ASP A 44 5.86 4.53 4.27
C ASP A 44 4.96 3.47 3.60
N LEU A 45 4.30 3.84 2.49
CA LEU A 45 3.49 2.92 1.68
C LEU A 45 4.33 1.78 1.11
N GLU A 46 5.49 2.09 0.52
CA GLU A 46 6.44 1.07 0.04
C GLU A 46 6.84 0.10 1.17
N GLY A 47 7.10 0.61 2.38
CA GLY A 47 7.38 -0.23 3.55
C GLY A 47 6.22 -1.17 3.92
N ILE A 48 4.96 -0.69 3.81
CA ILE A 48 3.76 -1.51 4.06
C ILE A 48 3.66 -2.65 3.03
N PHE A 49 3.87 -2.35 1.74
CA PHE A 49 3.80 -3.36 0.68
C PHE A 49 4.91 -4.40 0.81
N ILE A 50 6.16 -3.96 1.05
CA ILE A 50 7.29 -4.87 1.28
C ILE A 50 7.03 -5.77 2.49
N TYR A 51 6.57 -5.21 3.60
CA TYR A 51 6.25 -6.00 4.78
C TYR A 51 5.15 -7.04 4.49
N ARG A 52 4.10 -6.66 3.76
CA ARG A 52 3.03 -7.59 3.36
C ARG A 52 3.55 -8.71 2.47
N GLU A 53 4.34 -8.38 1.46
CA GLU A 53 4.95 -9.37 0.57
C GLU A 53 5.78 -10.38 1.37
N GLU A 54 6.68 -9.90 2.24
CA GLU A 54 7.50 -10.76 3.08
C GLU A 54 6.67 -11.62 4.03
N TYR A 55 5.64 -11.04 4.65
CA TYR A 55 4.80 -11.75 5.62
C TYR A 55 3.97 -12.84 4.94
N LEU A 56 3.37 -12.55 3.79
CA LEU A 56 2.64 -13.54 2.99
C LEU A 56 3.56 -14.65 2.50
N ALA A 57 4.75 -14.31 2.01
CA ALA A 57 5.76 -15.29 1.60
C ALA A 57 6.28 -16.15 2.75
N LYS A 58 6.23 -15.67 4.01
CA LYS A 58 6.56 -16.46 5.22
C LYS A 58 5.42 -17.35 5.68
N MET A 59 4.19 -16.85 5.65
CA MET A 59 3.00 -17.55 6.17
C MET A 59 2.52 -18.69 5.26
N PHE A 60 2.66 -18.51 3.94
CA PHE A 60 2.16 -19.44 2.93
C PHE A 60 3.29 -20.18 2.21
N LYS A 61 4.46 -20.28 2.83
CA LYS A 61 5.61 -21.05 2.35
C LYS A 61 5.47 -22.54 2.62
#